data_AF-A0A523PZA4-F1
#
_entry.id   AF-A0A523PZA4-F1
#
_cell.length_a   1.000
_cell.length_b   1.000
_cell.length_c   1.000
_cell.angle_alpha   90.00
_cell.angle_beta   90.00
_cell.angle_gamma   90.00
#
_symmetry.space_group_name_H-M   'P 1'
#
loop_
_entity.id
_entity.type
_entity.pdbx_description
1 polymer ?
#
loop_
_entity_poly.entity_id
_entity_poly.type
_entity_poly.pdbx_seq_one_letter_code
_entity_poly.pdbx_strand_id
1 'polypeptide(L)'
;MFKTLLYVNMGANFDWYYWLSQLFLYSFVLVGVLGWSSGKYSKLLLGFFAVFIFGFQLFHSLSTGNGERNHRMKIGLYLDKLEPDKNQWIMLEPAGYIPYYSKLKVSDDIGLVDKRVTNEILKNKNHWYPRFLQTYKPKYVLTLFPIPKTNKAYLDFREDQKDWFQKNYSLHKVFYAKEAVNSTQNIWLKKLYNLKPSARDYYLYIKR
;
A
#
# COMPACT_ATOMS: atom_id res chain seq x y z
N MET A 1 7.38 -7.65 17.75
CA MET A 1 6.52 -6.68 18.48
C MET A 1 7.08 -5.25 18.45
N PHE A 2 8.35 -5.01 18.82
CA PHE A 2 8.95 -3.66 18.83
C PHE A 2 8.95 -2.93 17.47
N LYS A 3 9.28 -3.62 16.37
CA LYS A 3 9.23 -3.04 15.02
C LYS A 3 7.82 -2.65 14.58
N THR A 4 6.81 -3.45 14.92
CA THR A 4 5.40 -3.16 14.61
C THR A 4 4.94 -1.88 15.32
N LEU A 5 5.28 -1.72 16.61
CA LEU A 5 4.99 -0.49 17.38
C LEU A 5 5.70 0.73 16.80
N LEU A 6 6.94 0.58 16.33
CA LEU A 6 7.68 1.64 15.64
C LEU A 6 6.93 2.12 14.38
N TYR A 7 6.49 1.18 13.52
CA TYR A 7 5.78 1.52 12.28
C TYR A 7 4.39 2.11 12.54
N VAL A 8 3.67 1.64 13.55
CA VAL A 8 2.41 2.26 13.99
C VAL A 8 2.64 3.70 14.46
N ASN A 9 3.70 3.96 15.24
CA ASN A 9 4.08 5.32 15.66
C ASN A 9 4.55 6.19 14.47
N MET A 10 5.07 5.57 13.41
CA MET A 10 5.36 6.23 12.14
C MET A 10 4.10 6.48 11.29
N GLY A 11 2.93 6.00 11.71
CA GLY A 11 1.65 6.18 11.03
C GLY A 11 1.36 5.13 9.94
N ALA A 12 2.16 4.06 9.86
CA ALA A 12 1.99 2.97 8.91
C ALA A 12 1.02 1.91 9.45
N ASN A 13 -0.19 1.89 8.89
CA ASN A 13 -1.21 0.87 9.14
C ASN A 13 -1.30 -0.07 7.94
N PHE A 14 -0.87 -1.32 8.12
CA PHE A 14 -0.90 -2.32 7.05
C PHE A 14 -2.14 -3.21 7.16
N ASP A 15 -2.71 -3.61 6.01
CA ASP A 15 -3.88 -4.48 5.94
C ASP A 15 -3.63 -5.87 6.57
N TRP A 16 -2.38 -6.36 6.58
CA TRP A 16 -2.01 -7.60 7.25
C TRP A 16 -2.04 -7.51 8.78
N TYR A 17 -2.22 -6.30 9.37
CA TYR A 17 -2.56 -6.14 10.78
C TYR A 17 -4.01 -6.51 11.09
N TYR A 18 -4.77 -6.98 10.10
CA TYR A 18 -6.14 -7.48 10.28
C TYR A 18 -6.35 -8.86 9.65
N TRP A 19 -5.25 -9.59 9.37
CA TRP A 19 -5.25 -10.86 8.64
C TRP A 19 -5.73 -12.05 9.51
N LEU A 20 -6.04 -13.18 8.86
CA LEU A 20 -6.67 -14.36 9.46
C LEU A 20 -5.97 -14.88 10.74
N SER A 21 -4.66 -14.73 10.86
CA SER A 21 -3.91 -15.14 12.05
C SER A 21 -4.32 -14.37 13.32
N GLN A 22 -4.71 -13.10 13.19
CA GLN A 22 -5.26 -12.34 14.32
C GLN A 22 -6.69 -12.75 14.65
N LEU A 23 -7.46 -13.27 13.68
CA LEU A 23 -8.77 -13.86 13.96
C LEU A 23 -8.68 -15.14 14.77
N PHE A 24 -7.63 -15.96 14.58
CA PHE A 24 -7.38 -17.07 15.49
C PHE A 24 -7.13 -16.58 16.92
N LEU A 25 -6.40 -15.47 17.08
CA LEU A 25 -6.22 -14.83 18.38
C LEU A 25 -7.54 -14.30 18.96
N TYR A 26 -8.37 -13.63 18.14
CA TYR A 26 -9.68 -13.14 18.57
C TYR A 26 -10.68 -14.27 18.83
N SER A 27 -10.61 -15.39 18.11
CA SER A 27 -11.47 -16.55 18.37
C SER A 27 -11.08 -17.24 19.67
N PHE A 28 -9.81 -17.31 20.04
CA PHE A 28 -9.40 -17.73 21.39
C PHE A 28 -9.94 -16.80 22.49
N VAL A 29 -9.90 -15.49 22.28
CA VAL A 29 -10.49 -14.50 23.21
C VAL A 29 -12.01 -14.66 23.29
N LEU A 30 -12.69 -14.81 22.16
CA LEU A 30 -14.15 -15.00 22.10
C LEU A 30 -14.57 -16.33 22.72
N VAL A 31 -13.82 -17.42 22.49
CA VAL A 31 -14.06 -18.72 23.14
C VAL A 31 -13.77 -18.64 24.63
N GLY A 32 -12.76 -17.89 25.07
CA GLY A 32 -12.50 -17.65 26.50
C GLY A 32 -13.63 -16.85 27.18
N VAL A 33 -14.09 -15.77 26.54
CA VAL A 33 -15.16 -14.89 27.07
C VAL A 33 -16.53 -15.55 27.00
N LEU A 34 -16.87 -16.22 25.89
CA LEU A 34 -18.17 -16.87 25.69
C LEU A 34 -18.24 -18.29 26.25
N GLY A 35 -17.11 -19.00 26.32
CA GLY A 35 -17.01 -20.32 26.96
C GLY A 35 -17.20 -20.25 28.48
N TRP A 36 -16.98 -19.08 29.09
CA TRP A 36 -17.38 -18.80 30.47
C TRP A 36 -18.91 -18.79 30.67
N SER A 37 -19.67 -18.51 29.60
CA SER A 37 -21.14 -18.50 29.62
C SER A 37 -21.68 -19.82 29.03
N SER A 38 -22.12 -20.73 29.91
CA SER A 38 -22.56 -22.09 29.56
C SER A 38 -23.91 -22.20 28.83
N GLY A 39 -24.54 -21.07 28.45
CA GLY A 39 -25.88 -21.04 27.86
C GLY A 39 -25.94 -21.39 26.36
N LYS A 40 -27.04 -22.01 25.90
CA LYS A 40 -27.28 -22.31 24.47
C LYS A 40 -27.14 -21.10 23.53
N TYR A 41 -27.43 -19.90 24.02
CA TYR A 41 -27.33 -18.65 23.25
C TYR A 41 -25.89 -18.18 23.04
N SER A 42 -24.94 -18.53 23.93
CA SER A 42 -23.52 -18.17 23.75
C SER A 42 -22.91 -18.91 22.56
N LYS A 43 -23.26 -20.20 22.38
CA LYS A 43 -22.85 -21.01 21.23
C LYS A 43 -23.44 -20.50 19.91
N LEU A 44 -24.70 -20.07 19.91
CA LEU A 44 -25.35 -19.47 18.74
C LEU A 44 -24.68 -18.15 18.34
N LEU A 45 -24.42 -17.28 19.32
CA LEU A 45 -23.72 -16.01 19.11
C LEU A 45 -22.31 -16.24 18.56
N LEU A 46 -21.57 -17.21 19.12
CA LEU A 46 -20.24 -17.58 18.62
C LEU A 46 -20.30 -18.04 17.15
N GLY A 47 -21.26 -18.89 16.80
CA GLY A 47 -21.47 -19.33 15.42
C GLY A 47 -21.79 -18.17 14.47
N PHE A 48 -22.67 -17.25 14.89
CA PHE A 48 -23.01 -16.05 14.13
C PHE A 48 -21.78 -15.16 13.90
N PHE A 49 -21.02 -14.86 14.95
CA PHE A 49 -19.79 -14.06 14.84
C PHE A 49 -18.75 -14.73 13.94
N ALA A 50 -18.57 -16.05 14.04
CA ALA A 50 -17.64 -16.78 13.19
C ALA A 50 -18.01 -16.66 11.70
N VAL A 51 -19.29 -16.82 11.36
CA VAL A 51 -19.79 -16.68 9.98
C VAL A 51 -19.61 -15.24 9.49
N PHE A 52 -19.95 -14.24 10.31
CA PHE A 52 -19.82 -12.84 9.92
C PHE A 52 -18.36 -12.44 9.68
N ILE A 53 -17.47 -12.81 10.60
CA ILE A 53 -16.03 -12.57 10.50
C ILE A 53 -15.46 -13.25 9.26
N PHE A 54 -15.81 -14.52 9.01
CA PHE A 54 -15.36 -15.25 7.83
C PHE A 54 -15.81 -14.55 6.54
N GLY A 55 -17.09 -14.17 6.46
CA GLY A 55 -17.63 -13.45 5.31
C GLY A 55 -16.93 -12.10 5.06
N PHE A 56 -16.70 -11.32 6.12
CA PHE A 56 -15.97 -10.06 6.04
C PHE A 56 -14.53 -10.26 5.52
N GLN A 57 -13.83 -11.29 5.99
CA GLN A 57 -12.47 -11.57 5.52
C GLN A 57 -12.42 -12.07 4.10
N LEU A 58 -13.35 -12.95 3.71
CA LEU A 58 -13.45 -13.41 2.34
C LEU A 58 -13.67 -12.21 1.41
N PHE A 59 -14.59 -11.31 1.77
CA PHE A 59 -14.83 -10.06 1.07
C PHE A 59 -13.56 -9.20 0.98
N HIS A 60 -12.86 -9.01 2.09
CA HIS A 60 -11.63 -8.23 2.14
C HIS A 60 -10.51 -8.83 1.29
N SER A 61 -10.26 -10.13 1.41
CA SER A 61 -9.22 -10.86 0.67
C SER A 61 -9.48 -10.84 -0.82
N LEU A 62 -10.74 -11.05 -1.25
CA LEU A 62 -11.12 -10.96 -2.66
C LEU A 62 -10.92 -9.55 -3.20
N SER A 63 -11.32 -8.52 -2.45
CA SER A 63 -11.15 -7.12 -2.86
C SER A 63 -9.67 -6.74 -2.96
N THR A 64 -8.88 -7.01 -1.92
CA THR A 64 -7.44 -6.69 -1.89
C THR A 64 -6.66 -7.47 -2.94
N GLY A 65 -6.86 -8.79 -3.04
CA GLY A 65 -6.18 -9.65 -4.01
C GLY A 65 -6.48 -9.25 -5.46
N ASN A 66 -7.72 -8.83 -5.75
CA ASN A 66 -8.08 -8.31 -7.06
C ASN A 66 -7.36 -6.98 -7.35
N GLY A 67 -7.26 -6.07 -6.38
CA GLY A 67 -6.51 -4.81 -6.51
C GLY A 67 -5.03 -5.02 -6.79
N GLU A 68 -4.38 -5.92 -6.06
CA GLU A 68 -2.99 -6.31 -6.30
C GLU A 68 -2.80 -6.90 -7.71
N ARG A 69 -3.64 -7.85 -8.10
CA ARG A 69 -3.50 -8.56 -9.39
C ARG A 69 -3.90 -7.71 -10.59
N ASN A 70 -4.99 -6.96 -10.52
CA ASN A 70 -5.50 -6.23 -11.69
C ASN A 70 -4.96 -4.82 -11.82
N HIS A 71 -4.32 -4.29 -10.78
CA HIS A 71 -3.71 -2.97 -10.81
C HIS A 71 -2.19 -3.03 -10.61
N ARG A 72 -1.71 -3.43 -9.44
CA ARG A 72 -0.28 -3.33 -9.09
C ARG A 72 0.62 -4.26 -9.89
N MET A 73 0.17 -5.49 -10.17
CA MET A 73 0.87 -6.38 -11.09
C MET A 73 0.99 -5.76 -12.48
N LYS A 74 -0.06 -5.10 -12.99
CA LYS A 74 -0.01 -4.47 -14.32
C LYS A 74 0.96 -3.28 -14.35
N ILE A 75 1.01 -2.49 -13.27
CA ILE A 75 2.02 -1.44 -13.10
C ILE A 75 3.42 -2.06 -13.10
N GLY A 76 3.63 -3.12 -12.33
CA GLY A 76 4.91 -3.84 -12.28
C GLY A 76 5.34 -4.38 -13.64
N LEU A 77 4.45 -5.05 -14.37
CA LEU A 77 4.70 -5.56 -15.73
C LEU A 77 4.96 -4.43 -16.74
N TYR A 78 4.29 -3.28 -16.60
CA TYR A 78 4.57 -2.11 -17.41
C TYR A 78 5.98 -1.58 -17.15
N LEU A 79 6.39 -1.47 -15.89
CA LEU A 79 7.75 -1.06 -15.50
C LEU A 79 8.80 -2.09 -15.96
N ASP A 80 8.49 -3.39 -15.93
CA ASP A 80 9.39 -4.45 -16.43
C ASP A 80 9.76 -4.24 -17.90
N LYS A 81 8.76 -3.83 -18.71
CA LYS A 81 8.94 -3.52 -20.13
C LYS A 81 9.58 -2.15 -20.37
N LEU A 82 9.28 -1.18 -19.52
CA LEU A 82 9.78 0.19 -19.64
C LEU A 82 11.29 0.29 -19.34
N GLU A 83 11.78 -0.48 -18.36
CA GLU A 83 13.16 -0.41 -17.89
C GLU A 83 13.91 -1.72 -18.15
N PRO A 84 14.83 -1.76 -19.14
CA PRO A 84 15.67 -2.94 -19.33
C PRO A 84 16.71 -3.14 -18.20
N ASP A 85 17.23 -2.07 -17.59
CA ASP A 85 18.25 -2.18 -16.55
C ASP A 85 17.64 -2.37 -15.15
N LYS A 86 17.69 -3.61 -14.65
CA LYS A 86 17.13 -3.98 -13.33
C LYS A 86 17.97 -3.52 -12.13
N ASN A 87 19.12 -2.90 -12.39
CA ASN A 87 19.86 -2.19 -11.33
C ASN A 87 19.29 -0.81 -11.03
N GLN A 88 18.45 -0.28 -11.92
CA GLN A 88 17.67 0.93 -11.64
C GLN A 88 16.67 0.68 -10.52
N TRP A 89 16.28 1.78 -9.88
CA TRP A 89 15.48 1.72 -8.68
C TRP A 89 14.37 2.75 -8.66
N ILE A 90 13.35 2.42 -7.89
CA ILE A 90 12.08 3.14 -7.80
C ILE A 90 11.79 3.49 -6.35
N MET A 91 11.40 4.75 -6.13
CA MET A 91 10.76 5.16 -4.89
C MET A 91 9.26 4.99 -5.06
N LEU A 92 8.60 4.25 -4.18
CA LEU A 92 7.17 4.02 -4.29
C LEU A 92 6.48 3.82 -2.95
N GLU A 93 5.18 4.03 -2.95
CA GLU A 93 4.27 3.46 -1.96
C GLU A 93 2.87 3.39 -2.54
N PRO A 94 2.09 2.33 -2.27
CA PRO A 94 2.48 1.09 -1.58
C PRO A 94 3.12 0.06 -2.50
N ALA A 95 4.11 -0.67 -1.98
CA ALA A 95 4.91 -1.64 -2.75
C ALA A 95 4.08 -2.77 -3.37
N GLY A 96 3.43 -3.60 -2.54
CA GLY A 96 2.59 -4.70 -3.02
C GLY A 96 3.26 -5.56 -4.09
N TYR A 97 2.54 -5.86 -5.17
CA TYR A 97 3.07 -6.65 -6.30
C TYR A 97 4.03 -5.90 -7.24
N ILE A 98 4.18 -4.58 -7.11
CA ILE A 98 4.97 -3.77 -8.07
C ILE A 98 6.46 -4.19 -8.11
N PRO A 99 7.18 -4.33 -6.97
CA PRO A 99 8.58 -4.76 -6.97
C PRO A 99 8.77 -6.13 -7.63
N TYR A 100 7.89 -7.09 -7.28
CA TYR A 100 7.99 -8.46 -7.75
C TYR A 100 7.92 -8.56 -9.29
N TYR A 101 6.96 -7.86 -9.90
CA TYR A 101 6.79 -7.91 -11.36
C TYR A 101 7.71 -6.95 -12.12
N SER A 102 8.07 -5.80 -11.54
CA SER A 102 8.98 -4.84 -12.21
C SER A 102 10.45 -5.25 -12.18
N LYS A 103 10.84 -6.04 -11.17
CA LYS A 103 12.22 -6.46 -10.86
C LYS A 103 13.17 -5.29 -10.56
N LEU A 104 12.63 -4.09 -10.35
CA LEU A 104 13.42 -2.93 -9.96
C LEU A 104 13.81 -3.04 -8.49
N LYS A 105 14.94 -2.45 -8.12
CA LYS A 105 15.27 -2.21 -6.70
C LYS A 105 14.28 -1.19 -6.14
N VAL A 106 13.80 -1.40 -4.92
CA VAL A 106 12.71 -0.60 -4.36
C VAL A 106 13.12 0.06 -3.05
N SER A 107 12.71 1.32 -2.92
CA SER A 107 12.64 2.02 -1.65
C SER A 107 11.17 2.35 -1.40
N ASP A 108 10.62 1.82 -0.31
CA ASP A 108 9.26 2.08 0.12
C ASP A 108 9.20 3.34 0.97
N ASP A 109 8.08 4.08 0.94
CA ASP A 109 7.99 5.34 1.70
C ASP A 109 7.89 5.15 3.23
N ILE A 110 7.76 3.91 3.68
CA ILE A 110 7.72 3.54 5.10
C ILE A 110 9.13 3.18 5.62
N GLY A 111 10.06 2.82 4.72
CA GLY A 111 11.42 2.40 5.05
C GLY A 111 11.52 0.98 5.59
N LEU A 112 10.59 0.09 5.23
CA LEU A 112 10.65 -1.34 5.55
C LEU A 112 11.85 -2.02 4.87
N VAL A 113 12.14 -1.64 3.62
CA VAL A 113 13.12 -2.34 2.78
C VAL A 113 14.38 -1.51 2.49
N ASP A 114 14.41 -0.24 2.90
CA ASP A 114 15.55 0.65 2.68
C ASP A 114 15.88 1.54 3.90
N LYS A 115 17.04 1.26 4.52
CA LYS A 115 17.55 2.04 5.67
C LYS A 115 17.79 3.52 5.33
N ARG A 116 18.03 3.86 4.06
CA ARG A 116 18.20 5.26 3.63
C ARG A 116 16.93 6.06 3.88
N VAL A 117 15.76 5.43 3.68
CA VAL A 117 14.46 6.05 3.98
C VAL A 117 14.30 6.24 5.47
N THR A 118 14.53 5.20 6.28
CA THR A 118 14.44 5.30 7.75
C THR A 118 15.36 6.41 8.30
N ASN A 119 16.58 6.51 7.79
CA ASN A 119 17.53 7.54 8.20
C ASN A 119 17.02 8.96 7.88
N GLU A 120 16.43 9.18 6.70
CA GLU A 120 15.85 10.48 6.35
C GLU A 120 14.61 10.81 7.18
N ILE A 121 13.77 9.82 7.50
CA ILE A 121 12.62 9.98 8.39
C ILE A 121 13.08 10.39 9.79
N LEU A 122 14.09 9.71 10.34
CA LEU A 122 14.61 10.00 11.68
C LEU A 122 15.20 11.41 11.80
N LYS A 123 15.79 11.94 10.72
CA LYS A 123 16.30 13.32 10.69
C LYS A 123 15.18 14.35 10.79
N ASN A 124 14.10 14.17 10.01
CA ASN A 124 12.93 15.04 10.07
C ASN A 124 11.75 14.37 9.36
N LYS A 125 10.83 13.81 10.16
CA LYS A 125 9.65 13.05 9.76
C LYS A 125 8.68 13.81 8.83
N ASN A 126 8.64 15.13 8.92
CA ASN A 126 7.64 15.91 8.18
C ASN A 126 8.11 16.34 6.79
N HIS A 127 9.41 16.27 6.47
CA HIS A 127 9.93 16.79 5.19
C HIS A 127 11.04 15.90 4.61
N TRP A 128 10.99 14.60 4.89
CA TRP A 128 12.04 13.67 4.49
C TRP A 128 11.97 13.30 3.00
N TYR A 129 10.78 13.22 2.42
CA TYR A 129 10.59 12.69 1.07
C TYR A 129 11.26 13.56 -0.01
N PRO A 130 11.08 14.90 -0.05
CA PRO A 130 11.76 15.74 -1.03
C PRO A 130 13.29 15.69 -0.88
N ARG A 131 13.81 15.68 0.36
CA ARG A 131 15.26 15.54 0.61
C ARG A 131 15.80 14.20 0.12
N PHE A 132 15.06 13.12 0.35
CA PHE A 132 15.42 11.79 -0.12
C PHE A 132 15.54 11.77 -1.64
N LEU A 133 14.56 12.34 -2.36
CA LEU A 133 14.61 12.45 -3.82
C LEU A 133 15.80 13.30 -4.29
N GLN A 134 16.06 14.44 -3.65
CA GLN A 134 17.18 15.33 -3.96
C GLN A 134 18.54 14.66 -3.78
N THR A 135 18.68 13.87 -2.72
CA THR A 135 19.94 13.21 -2.33
C THR A 135 20.20 11.98 -3.18
N TYR A 136 19.23 11.08 -3.26
CA TYR A 136 19.43 9.74 -3.83
C TYR A 136 18.99 9.64 -5.30
N LYS A 137 18.10 10.53 -5.77
CA LYS A 137 17.72 10.68 -7.17
C LYS A 137 17.31 9.35 -7.85
N PRO A 138 16.30 8.64 -7.33
CA PRO A 138 15.78 7.41 -7.95
C PRO A 138 15.36 7.67 -9.40
N LYS A 139 15.54 6.69 -10.29
CA LYS A 139 15.14 6.87 -11.70
C LYS A 139 13.62 7.01 -11.83
N TYR A 140 12.89 6.28 -11.01
CA TYR A 140 11.43 6.27 -10.99
C TYR A 140 10.89 6.72 -9.64
N VAL A 141 9.81 7.50 -9.68
CA VAL A 141 9.03 7.87 -8.50
C VAL A 141 7.57 7.54 -8.78
N LEU A 142 6.96 6.73 -7.94
CA LEU A 142 5.58 6.28 -8.11
C LEU A 142 4.77 6.57 -6.84
N THR A 143 3.84 7.51 -6.94
CA THR A 143 3.09 8.01 -5.78
C THR A 143 1.59 7.84 -5.94
N LEU A 144 0.88 7.74 -4.81
CA LEU A 144 -0.58 7.76 -4.77
C LEU A 144 -1.22 9.14 -4.98
N PHE A 145 -0.40 10.19 -4.97
CA PHE A 145 -0.84 11.57 -5.07
C PHE A 145 0.01 12.29 -6.12
N PRO A 146 -0.57 13.25 -6.86
CA PRO A 146 0.23 14.10 -7.70
C PRO A 146 1.20 14.90 -6.83
N ILE A 147 2.49 14.85 -7.17
CA ILE A 147 3.52 15.68 -6.54
C ILE A 147 4.07 16.69 -7.55
N PRO A 148 4.47 17.89 -7.10
CA PRO A 148 4.59 18.30 -5.69
C PRO A 148 3.33 18.95 -5.08
N LYS A 149 2.15 18.86 -5.72
CA LYS A 149 0.91 19.46 -5.22
C LYS A 149 0.10 18.47 -4.37
N THR A 150 0.40 18.37 -3.08
CA THR A 150 -0.33 17.49 -2.14
C THR A 150 -0.42 18.09 -0.74
N ASN A 151 -1.51 17.79 -0.03
CA ASN A 151 -1.74 18.24 1.36
C ASN A 151 -1.12 17.29 2.40
N LYS A 152 -0.35 16.30 1.97
CA LYS A 152 0.33 15.38 2.87
C LYS A 152 1.64 16.00 3.35
N ALA A 153 1.75 16.24 4.66
CA ALA A 153 2.91 16.86 5.28
C ALA A 153 4.25 16.27 4.82
N TYR A 154 4.43 14.93 4.85
CA TYR A 154 5.70 14.31 4.45
C TYR A 154 6.05 14.44 2.95
N LEU A 155 5.05 14.77 2.12
CA LEU A 155 5.19 15.06 0.70
C LEU A 155 5.05 16.58 0.43
N ASP A 156 5.13 17.42 1.47
CA ASP A 156 5.09 18.86 1.30
C ASP A 156 6.46 19.35 0.81
N PHE A 157 6.50 19.78 -0.44
CA PHE A 157 7.71 20.35 -1.04
C PHE A 157 7.70 21.85 -0.76
N ARG A 158 8.81 22.37 -0.24
CA ARG A 158 9.04 23.82 -0.27
C ARG A 158 9.19 24.31 -1.70
N GLU A 159 9.02 25.61 -1.95
CA GLU A 159 9.12 26.18 -3.31
C GLU A 159 10.43 25.82 -4.02
N ASP A 160 11.58 25.93 -3.33
CA ASP A 160 12.89 25.51 -3.87
C ASP A 160 12.93 24.04 -4.30
N GLN A 161 12.21 23.18 -3.57
CA GLN A 161 12.13 21.75 -3.84
C GLN A 161 11.13 21.44 -4.95
N LYS A 162 10.04 22.20 -5.07
CA LYS A 162 9.08 22.10 -6.17
C LYS A 162 9.76 22.36 -7.49
N ASP A 163 10.50 23.47 -7.58
CA ASP A 163 11.26 23.85 -8.77
C ASP A 163 12.30 22.80 -9.12
N TRP A 164 13.05 22.33 -8.11
CA TRP A 164 13.99 21.24 -8.29
C TRP A 164 13.32 19.97 -8.84
N PHE A 165 12.19 19.55 -8.26
CA PHE A 165 11.51 18.33 -8.69
C PHE A 165 10.99 18.45 -10.12
N GLN A 166 10.35 19.57 -10.47
CA GLN A 166 9.84 19.81 -11.82
C GLN A 166 10.96 19.89 -12.87
N LYS A 167 12.15 20.37 -12.50
CA LYS A 167 13.32 20.40 -13.37
C LYS A 167 13.94 19.02 -13.59
N ASN A 168 13.88 18.14 -12.59
CA ASN A 168 14.57 16.84 -12.61
C ASN A 168 13.66 15.65 -12.91
N TYR A 169 12.34 15.78 -12.78
CA TYR A 169 11.37 14.71 -13.02
C TYR A 169 10.24 15.20 -13.93
N SER A 170 9.71 14.30 -14.74
CA SER A 170 8.51 14.52 -15.55
C SER A 170 7.46 13.47 -15.24
N LEU A 171 6.19 13.88 -15.19
CA LEU A 171 5.07 12.94 -15.12
C LEU A 171 5.01 12.17 -16.44
N HIS A 172 5.23 10.87 -16.38
CA HIS A 172 5.25 9.99 -17.54
C HIS A 172 3.91 9.31 -17.78
N LYS A 173 3.28 8.83 -16.70
CA LYS A 173 2.01 8.10 -16.79
C LYS A 173 1.20 8.18 -15.51
N VAL A 174 -0.11 8.20 -15.64
CA VAL A 174 -1.05 8.00 -14.54
C VAL A 174 -1.74 6.64 -14.76
N PHE A 175 -1.75 5.81 -13.72
CA PHE A 175 -2.48 4.55 -13.69
C PHE A 175 -3.76 4.77 -12.90
N TYR A 176 -4.90 4.84 -13.59
CA TYR A 176 -6.17 5.09 -12.92
C TYR A 176 -6.75 3.80 -12.34
N ALA A 177 -7.21 3.83 -11.09
CA ALA A 177 -7.86 2.71 -10.43
C ALA A 177 -9.09 2.20 -11.20
N LYS A 178 -9.85 3.11 -11.83
CA LYS A 178 -11.03 2.77 -12.66
C LYS A 178 -10.69 1.81 -13.81
N GLU A 179 -9.48 1.87 -14.35
CA GLU A 179 -9.04 0.98 -15.43
C GLU A 179 -8.84 -0.45 -14.92
N ALA A 180 -8.39 -0.62 -13.68
CA ALA A 180 -8.32 -1.93 -13.04
C ALA A 180 -9.71 -2.54 -12.84
N VAL A 181 -10.70 -1.74 -12.44
CA VAL A 181 -12.11 -2.16 -12.28
C VAL A 181 -12.68 -2.67 -13.59
N ASN A 182 -12.52 -1.88 -14.66
CA ASN A 182 -13.05 -2.23 -15.97
C ASN A 182 -12.36 -3.43 -16.61
N SER A 183 -11.12 -3.70 -16.21
CA SER A 183 -10.39 -4.89 -16.68
C SER A 183 -10.80 -6.20 -16.00
N THR A 184 -11.63 -6.13 -14.95
CA THR A 184 -12.14 -7.32 -14.27
C THR A 184 -13.37 -7.85 -15.02
N GLN A 185 -13.26 -9.02 -15.64
CA GLN A 185 -14.35 -9.64 -16.41
C GLN A 185 -15.49 -10.18 -15.52
N ASN A 186 -15.23 -10.38 -14.22
CA ASN A 186 -16.21 -10.93 -13.29
C ASN A 186 -17.12 -9.83 -12.71
N ILE A 187 -18.42 -9.93 -12.99
CA ILE A 187 -19.42 -8.93 -12.58
C ILE A 187 -19.57 -8.80 -11.06
N TRP A 188 -19.38 -9.89 -10.31
CA TRP A 188 -19.42 -9.88 -8.85
C TRP A 188 -18.22 -9.15 -8.26
N LEU A 189 -17.02 -9.38 -8.82
CA LEU A 189 -15.82 -8.65 -8.41
C LEU A 189 -15.93 -7.15 -8.75
N LYS A 190 -16.59 -6.80 -9.86
CA LYS A 190 -16.86 -5.39 -10.21
C LYS A 190 -17.77 -4.71 -9.19
N LYS A 191 -18.85 -5.38 -8.76
CA LYS A 191 -19.73 -4.90 -7.67
C LYS A 191 -18.98 -4.77 -6.35
N LEU A 192 -18.19 -5.77 -5.99
CA LEU A 192 -17.34 -5.78 -4.79
C LEU A 192 -16.41 -4.57 -4.76
N TYR A 193 -15.80 -4.25 -5.89
CA TYR A 193 -14.85 -3.16 -6.02
C TYR A 193 -15.52 -1.79 -5.87
N ASN A 194 -16.73 -1.62 -6.42
CA ASN A 194 -17.48 -0.38 -6.25
C ASN A 194 -17.86 -0.14 -4.78
N LEU A 195 -18.09 -1.21 -4.01
CA LEU A 195 -18.38 -1.14 -2.57
C LEU A 195 -17.14 -0.89 -1.72
N LYS A 196 -16.01 -1.51 -2.06
CA LYS A 196 -14.71 -1.30 -1.40
C LYS A 196 -13.61 -1.19 -2.47
N PRO A 197 -13.30 0.04 -2.92
CA PRO A 197 -12.22 0.25 -3.87
C PRO A 197 -10.89 -0.13 -3.24
N SER A 198 -10.21 -1.15 -3.78
CA SER A 198 -8.93 -1.63 -3.26
C SER A 198 -7.71 -1.07 -3.99
N ALA A 199 -7.88 -0.56 -5.21
CA ALA A 199 -6.82 0.16 -5.91
C ALA A 199 -7.06 1.67 -5.88
N ARG A 200 -5.96 2.39 -5.98
CA ARG A 200 -5.85 3.85 -5.98
C ARG A 200 -5.09 4.28 -7.22
N ASP A 201 -5.25 5.54 -7.62
CA ASP A 201 -4.49 6.07 -8.74
C ASP A 201 -2.99 6.13 -8.39
N TYR A 202 -2.14 5.84 -9.37
CA TYR A 202 -0.69 5.99 -9.24
C TYR A 202 -0.14 6.95 -10.28
N TYR A 203 0.76 7.82 -9.85
CA TYR A 203 1.43 8.82 -10.67
C TYR A 203 2.90 8.41 -10.82
N LEU A 204 3.28 8.02 -12.03
CA LEU A 204 4.65 7.63 -12.37
C LEU A 204 5.40 8.83 -12.93
N TYR A 205 6.44 9.22 -12.22
CA TYR A 205 7.42 10.21 -12.64
C TYR A 205 8.73 9.53 -13.01
N ILE A 206 9.37 10.02 -14.06
CA ILE A 206 10.68 9.55 -14.52
C ILE A 206 11.67 10.69 -14.41
N LYS A 207 12.86 10.38 -13.91
CA LYS A 207 13.98 11.32 -13.89
C LYS A 207 14.35 11.69 -15.32
N ARG A 208 14.46 12.99 -15.60
CA ARG A 208 14.93 13.52 -16.88
C ARG A 208 16.40 13.19 -17.13
#